data_AF-A0A317CHT2-F1
#
_entry.id   AF-A0A317CHT2-F1
#
_cell.length_a   1.000
_cell.length_b   1.000
_cell.length_c   1.000
_cell.angle_alpha   90.00
_cell.angle_beta   90.00
_cell.angle_gamma   90.00
#
_symmetry.space_group_name_H-M   'P 1'
#
loop_
_entity.id
_entity.type
_entity.pdbx_description
1 polymer ?
#
loop_
_entity_poly.entity_id
_entity_poly.type
_entity_poly.pdbx_seq_one_letter_code
_entity_poly.pdbx_strand_id
1 'polypeptide(L)'
;MTRTLLQFSFVSILCVFVSACSQKETLFSEFPGFDSYLEKNKPSDALPTVSEQGLLKQYRPRVFLAEGQTRFIDFYDDYIANGALYNDDKLISKAVTPELLNQYKDSFTAEFRHTTQTTNVSPTVYGRVDYGTLEYKQQQYPLTFLSYNIPFTNSGLLKGLPTWQRALMGIAGDNADWHQLDHYVGMTVTLYENKPVAVMLQQHNYQTTWLLDNRAKTNQKSSIPLPQDSRISVDVAMQSNELYLHSTELVEHPSVSFAGKDNLAFLKTGENKPMMAGWDITHGQQEQEYTLKFLPTADAFYTFKGRLGEKRSLPGRDGPPGAQYVTLPDLMPRALRLVTSYRVGTVTEEKAKIAKMFDGEKYKVNMQGVERYKQDFMEGMLGLD
;
A
#
# COMPACT_ATOMS: atom_id res chain seq x y z
N MET A 1 48.84 -13.32 2.74
CA MET A 1 47.91 -14.17 1.97
C MET A 1 47.41 -15.26 2.89
N THR A 2 46.15 -15.40 3.28
CA THR A 2 44.89 -14.94 2.70
C THR A 2 43.82 -14.96 3.82
N ARG A 3 43.60 -13.82 4.47
CA ARG A 3 42.43 -13.56 5.34
C ARG A 3 41.29 -12.86 4.57
N THR A 4 41.51 -12.62 3.28
CA THR A 4 40.65 -11.85 2.38
C THR A 4 39.61 -12.68 1.62
N LEU A 5 39.57 -13.99 1.82
CA LEU A 5 38.66 -14.90 1.10
C LEU A 5 37.40 -15.31 1.88
N LEU A 6 37.28 -14.95 3.17
CA LEU A 6 36.05 -15.20 3.95
C LEU A 6 35.07 -14.03 3.99
N GLN A 7 35.50 -12.82 3.56
CA GLN A 7 34.62 -11.63 3.56
C GLN A 7 33.82 -11.46 2.26
N PHE A 8 34.17 -12.15 1.18
CA PHE A 8 33.39 -12.09 -0.06
C PHE A 8 32.20 -13.07 -0.11
N SER A 9 32.12 -14.03 0.82
CA SER A 9 30.98 -14.95 0.91
C SER A 9 29.81 -14.43 1.76
N PHE A 10 29.97 -13.30 2.45
CA PHE A 10 28.90 -12.70 3.27
C PHE A 10 27.98 -11.74 2.50
N VAL A 11 28.42 -11.23 1.36
CA VAL A 11 27.60 -10.33 0.52
C VAL A 11 26.55 -11.12 -0.26
N SER A 12 26.84 -12.37 -0.65
CA SER A 12 25.86 -13.23 -1.34
C SER A 12 24.77 -13.80 -0.42
N ILE A 13 24.96 -13.80 0.91
CA ILE A 13 23.95 -14.25 1.88
C ILE A 13 22.99 -13.11 2.26
N LEU A 14 23.39 -11.85 2.08
CA LEU A 14 22.54 -10.68 2.36
C LEU A 14 21.37 -10.54 1.36
N CYS A 15 21.58 -10.96 0.11
CA CYS A 15 20.54 -10.95 -0.92
C CYS A 15 19.51 -12.09 -0.75
N VAL A 16 19.80 -13.11 0.06
CA VAL A 16 18.92 -14.30 0.21
C VAL A 16 17.82 -14.07 1.26
N PHE A 17 18.01 -13.18 2.23
CA PHE A 17 16.99 -12.88 3.24
C PHE A 17 16.01 -11.76 2.85
N VAL A 18 16.27 -11.07 1.73
CA VAL A 18 15.26 -10.26 1.03
C VAL A 18 14.26 -11.17 0.27
N SER A 19 14.59 -12.45 0.11
CA SER A 19 13.83 -13.46 -0.63
C SER A 19 12.98 -14.37 0.24
N ALA A 20 12.36 -13.87 1.32
CA ALA A 20 11.31 -14.66 1.98
C ALA A 20 10.10 -14.94 1.05
N CYS A 21 10.01 -14.27 -0.11
CA CYS A 21 8.92 -14.40 -1.09
C CYS A 21 9.28 -15.05 -2.44
N SER A 22 10.47 -15.61 -2.68
CA SER A 22 10.76 -16.17 -4.02
C SER A 22 11.86 -17.22 -3.99
N GLN A 23 11.45 -18.49 -3.87
CA GLN A 23 12.26 -19.63 -4.36
C GLN A 23 11.79 -20.10 -5.75
N LYS A 24 10.80 -19.40 -6.34
CA LYS A 24 10.36 -19.45 -7.74
C LYS A 24 9.98 -18.03 -8.17
N GLU A 25 9.96 -17.77 -9.47
CA GLU A 25 9.52 -16.52 -10.12
C GLU A 25 8.01 -16.23 -9.93
N THR A 26 7.46 -16.52 -8.76
CA THR A 26 6.03 -16.46 -8.45
C THR A 26 5.62 -15.02 -8.18
N LEU A 27 4.58 -14.54 -8.87
CA LEU A 27 3.97 -13.23 -8.67
C LEU A 27 3.25 -13.14 -7.33
N PHE A 28 3.09 -11.94 -6.79
CA PHE A 28 2.34 -11.75 -5.55
C PHE A 28 0.86 -12.12 -5.70
N SER A 29 0.28 -11.91 -6.88
CA SER A 29 -1.08 -12.32 -7.25
C SER A 29 -1.27 -13.85 -7.29
N GLU A 30 -0.20 -14.64 -7.41
CA GLU A 30 -0.22 -16.11 -7.43
C GLU A 30 -0.19 -16.73 -6.02
N PHE A 31 -0.16 -15.91 -4.96
CA PHE A 31 -0.19 -16.44 -3.60
C PHE A 31 -1.49 -17.21 -3.33
N PRO A 32 -1.42 -18.41 -2.72
CA PRO A 32 -2.60 -19.24 -2.48
C PRO A 32 -3.67 -18.51 -1.70
N GLY A 33 -4.91 -18.52 -2.21
CA GLY A 33 -6.10 -17.95 -1.56
C GLY A 33 -6.67 -16.72 -2.27
N PHE A 34 -5.89 -16.02 -3.10
CA PHE A 34 -6.40 -14.88 -3.87
C PHE A 34 -7.56 -15.27 -4.80
N ASP A 35 -7.40 -16.33 -5.59
CA ASP A 35 -8.45 -16.81 -6.49
C ASP A 35 -9.71 -17.21 -5.73
N SER A 36 -9.58 -17.98 -4.64
CA SER A 36 -10.71 -18.35 -3.78
C SER A 36 -11.43 -17.13 -3.18
N TYR A 37 -10.66 -16.11 -2.76
CA TYR A 37 -11.25 -14.87 -2.25
C TYR A 37 -12.02 -14.11 -3.34
N LEU A 38 -11.42 -13.94 -4.52
CA LEU A 38 -12.00 -13.17 -5.62
C LEU A 38 -13.18 -13.89 -6.27
N GLU A 39 -13.21 -15.22 -6.26
CA GLU A 39 -14.38 -15.99 -6.67
C GLU A 39 -15.58 -15.78 -5.74
N LYS A 40 -15.32 -15.70 -4.42
CA LYS A 40 -16.36 -15.44 -3.41
C LYS A 40 -16.78 -13.97 -3.36
N ASN A 41 -15.86 -13.05 -3.63
CA ASN A 41 -16.05 -11.61 -3.56
C ASN A 41 -15.79 -11.00 -4.94
N LYS A 42 -16.61 -11.42 -5.92
CA LYS A 42 -16.42 -11.06 -7.33
C LYS A 42 -16.36 -9.54 -7.50
N PRO A 43 -15.27 -9.02 -8.06
CA PRO A 43 -15.21 -7.62 -8.48
C PRO A 43 -16.34 -7.29 -9.45
N SER A 44 -16.82 -6.05 -9.41
CA SER A 44 -17.95 -5.57 -10.20
C SER A 44 -17.49 -4.68 -11.35
N ASP A 45 -18.12 -4.83 -12.51
CA ASP A 45 -17.99 -3.92 -13.65
C ASP A 45 -18.81 -2.62 -13.47
N ALA A 46 -19.59 -2.52 -12.40
CA ALA A 46 -20.33 -1.31 -12.07
C ALA A 46 -19.39 -0.22 -11.52
N LEU A 47 -19.59 1.01 -11.99
CA LEU A 47 -19.02 2.20 -11.37
C LEU A 47 -19.74 2.52 -10.04
N PRO A 48 -19.09 3.25 -9.12
CA PRO A 48 -19.77 3.83 -7.97
C PRO A 48 -20.99 4.65 -8.41
N THR A 49 -22.12 4.45 -7.73
CA THR A 49 -23.36 5.20 -7.88
C THR A 49 -23.18 6.69 -7.58
N VAL A 50 -24.16 7.53 -7.96
CA VAL A 50 -24.11 8.98 -7.70
C VAL A 50 -23.95 9.30 -6.21
N SER A 51 -24.60 8.53 -5.33
CA SER A 51 -24.48 8.72 -3.87
C SER A 51 -23.09 8.36 -3.37
N GLU A 52 -22.53 7.25 -3.84
CA GLU A 52 -21.16 6.82 -3.51
C GLU A 52 -20.11 7.81 -4.03
N GLN A 53 -20.28 8.33 -5.25
CA GLN A 53 -19.44 9.39 -5.78
C GLN A 53 -19.56 10.69 -4.96
N GLY A 54 -20.74 10.99 -4.43
CA GLY A 54 -20.95 12.09 -3.50
C GLY A 54 -20.10 11.95 -2.23
N LEU A 55 -20.11 10.76 -1.62
CA LEU A 55 -19.27 10.44 -0.46
C LEU A 55 -17.77 10.52 -0.81
N LEU A 56 -17.35 9.95 -1.94
CA LEU A 56 -15.96 10.01 -2.40
C LEU A 56 -15.50 11.45 -2.64
N LYS A 57 -16.35 12.34 -3.15
CA LYS A 57 -16.04 13.75 -3.34
C LYS A 57 -15.96 14.50 -2.02
N GLN A 58 -16.88 14.22 -1.09
CA GLN A 58 -16.94 14.85 0.22
C GLN A 58 -15.69 14.54 1.06
N TYR A 59 -15.26 13.28 1.09
CA TYR A 59 -14.15 12.83 1.92
C TYR A 59 -12.82 12.68 1.16
N ARG A 60 -12.69 13.33 -0.01
CA ARG A 60 -11.49 13.22 -0.85
C ARG A 60 -10.25 13.79 -0.13
N PRO A 61 -9.07 13.14 -0.23
CA PRO A 61 -7.88 13.61 0.48
C PRO A 61 -7.41 15.01 0.04
N ARG A 62 -6.66 15.67 0.91
CA ARG A 62 -5.70 16.72 0.53
C ARG A 62 -4.34 16.06 0.44
N VAL A 63 -3.73 16.04 -0.73
CA VAL A 63 -2.46 15.34 -0.97
C VAL A 63 -1.35 16.36 -1.06
N PHE A 64 -0.35 16.23 -0.21
CA PHE A 64 0.79 17.14 -0.14
C PHE A 64 2.08 16.44 -0.59
N LEU A 65 2.92 17.20 -1.29
CA LEU A 65 4.21 16.78 -1.83
C LEU A 65 5.30 17.71 -1.33
N ALA A 66 6.53 17.19 -1.22
CA ALA A 66 7.72 18.02 -1.06
C ALA A 66 7.99 18.81 -2.35
N GLU A 67 8.61 19.97 -2.23
CA GLU A 67 9.00 20.76 -3.40
C GLU A 67 9.97 19.97 -4.30
N GLY A 68 9.67 19.93 -5.60
CA GLY A 68 10.46 19.20 -6.60
C GLY A 68 10.29 17.68 -6.57
N GLN A 69 9.39 17.14 -5.74
CA GLN A 69 9.03 15.72 -5.76
C GLN A 69 8.27 15.33 -7.04
N THR A 70 8.47 14.10 -7.50
CA THR A 70 7.70 13.51 -8.60
C THR A 70 6.20 13.54 -8.27
N ARG A 71 5.41 14.05 -9.20
CA ARG A 71 3.95 14.11 -9.07
C ARG A 71 3.33 12.77 -9.44
N PHE A 72 2.21 12.45 -8.81
CA PHE A 72 1.37 11.33 -9.24
C PHE A 72 0.68 11.67 -10.56
N ILE A 73 0.23 10.62 -11.24
CA ILE A 73 -0.15 10.64 -12.65
C ILE A 73 -1.51 9.97 -12.86
N ASP A 74 -2.00 10.00 -14.10
CA ASP A 74 -3.11 9.16 -14.54
C ASP A 74 -2.60 7.78 -14.97
N PHE A 75 -3.19 6.72 -14.43
CA PHE A 75 -2.78 5.36 -14.77
C PHE A 75 -3.05 5.05 -16.25
N TYR A 76 -4.17 5.50 -16.82
CA TYR A 76 -4.47 5.17 -18.21
C TYR A 76 -3.86 6.17 -19.18
N ASP A 77 -4.08 7.46 -18.92
CA ASP A 77 -3.71 8.52 -19.86
C ASP A 77 -2.20 8.79 -19.86
N ASP A 78 -1.50 8.58 -18.73
CA ASP A 78 -0.07 8.86 -18.62
C ASP A 78 0.78 7.57 -18.53
N TYR A 79 0.34 6.51 -17.82
CA TYR A 79 1.13 5.28 -17.67
C TYR A 79 0.88 4.27 -18.81
N ILE A 80 -0.37 3.79 -18.94
CA ILE A 80 -0.71 2.73 -19.91
C ILE A 80 -0.59 3.21 -21.35
N ALA A 81 -0.91 4.47 -21.63
CA ALA A 81 -0.71 5.09 -22.95
C ALA A 81 0.76 5.07 -23.41
N ASN A 82 1.71 4.97 -22.47
CA ASN A 82 3.15 5.07 -22.72
C ASN A 82 3.86 3.74 -22.45
N GLY A 83 3.43 2.66 -23.10
CA GLY A 83 4.12 1.38 -23.00
C GLY A 83 3.60 0.33 -23.98
N ALA A 84 3.95 -0.92 -23.72
CA ALA A 84 3.55 -2.05 -24.56
C ALA A 84 3.12 -3.24 -23.71
N LEU A 85 2.08 -3.93 -24.16
CA LEU A 85 1.56 -5.13 -23.53
C LEU A 85 2.14 -6.37 -24.21
N TYR A 86 2.64 -7.29 -23.39
CA TYR A 86 3.14 -8.59 -23.78
C TYR A 86 2.33 -9.67 -23.06
N ASN A 87 2.28 -10.87 -23.64
CA ASN A 87 1.74 -12.05 -22.98
C ASN A 87 2.59 -13.25 -23.38
N ASP A 88 3.20 -13.92 -22.40
CA ASP A 88 4.18 -14.99 -22.65
C ASP A 88 5.32 -14.51 -23.56
N ASP A 89 5.89 -13.34 -23.22
CA ASP A 89 6.93 -12.60 -23.97
C ASP A 89 6.59 -12.20 -25.41
N LYS A 90 5.40 -12.54 -25.91
CA LYS A 90 4.92 -12.12 -27.22
C LYS A 90 4.28 -10.75 -27.14
N LEU A 91 4.73 -9.84 -27.99
CA LEU A 91 4.12 -8.51 -28.14
C LEU A 91 2.65 -8.65 -28.57
N ILE A 92 1.75 -8.10 -27.75
CA ILE A 92 0.31 -7.97 -28.05
C ILE A 92 0.03 -6.63 -28.72
N SER A 93 0.47 -5.52 -28.12
CA SER A 93 0.28 -4.18 -28.67
C SER A 93 1.26 -3.16 -28.09
N LYS A 94 1.60 -2.15 -28.89
CA LYS A 94 2.29 -0.91 -28.45
C LYS A 94 1.32 0.28 -28.27
N ALA A 95 0.05 0.09 -28.61
CA ALA A 95 -1.03 1.03 -28.39
C ALA A 95 -2.01 0.35 -27.43
N VAL A 96 -1.69 0.39 -26.14
CA VAL A 96 -2.47 -0.30 -25.11
C VAL A 96 -3.63 0.60 -24.70
N THR A 97 -4.86 0.12 -24.84
CA THR A 97 -6.06 0.81 -24.36
C THR A 97 -6.54 0.18 -23.05
N PRO A 98 -7.39 0.87 -22.27
CA PRO A 98 -8.02 0.29 -21.10
C PRO A 98 -8.77 -1.03 -21.39
N GLU A 99 -9.46 -1.10 -22.53
CA GLU A 99 -10.21 -2.29 -22.95
C GLU A 99 -9.26 -3.45 -23.24
N LEU A 100 -8.16 -3.19 -23.97
CA LEU A 100 -7.17 -4.21 -24.27
C LEU A 100 -6.51 -4.73 -22.98
N LEU A 101 -6.13 -3.83 -22.06
CA LEU A 101 -5.54 -4.24 -20.78
C LEU A 101 -6.50 -5.11 -19.97
N ASN A 102 -7.78 -4.74 -19.93
CA ASN A 102 -8.83 -5.50 -19.24
C ASN A 102 -9.07 -6.90 -19.85
N GLN A 103 -8.83 -7.11 -21.15
CA GLN A 103 -8.91 -8.44 -21.76
C GLN A 103 -7.84 -9.41 -21.23
N TYR A 104 -6.70 -8.88 -20.76
CA TYR A 104 -5.58 -9.67 -20.27
C TYR A 104 -5.44 -9.67 -18.74
N LYS A 105 -6.37 -9.05 -18.01
CA LYS A 105 -6.27 -8.90 -16.55
C LYS A 105 -6.19 -10.22 -15.78
N ASP A 106 -6.75 -11.29 -16.32
CA ASP A 106 -6.71 -12.61 -15.68
C ASP A 106 -5.47 -13.45 -16.08
N SER A 107 -4.59 -12.93 -16.95
CA SER A 107 -3.38 -13.64 -17.37
C SER A 107 -2.22 -13.38 -16.41
N PHE A 108 -1.66 -14.44 -15.82
CA PHE A 108 -0.44 -14.37 -15.00
C PHE A 108 0.83 -14.14 -15.85
N THR A 109 0.79 -14.43 -17.15
CA THR A 109 1.93 -14.22 -18.06
C THR A 109 1.86 -12.90 -18.81
N ALA A 110 0.82 -12.09 -18.58
CA ALA A 110 0.72 -10.76 -19.16
C ALA A 110 1.68 -9.79 -18.44
N GLU A 111 2.34 -8.95 -19.22
CA GLU A 111 3.31 -7.97 -18.74
C GLU A 111 3.14 -6.66 -19.52
N PHE A 112 2.87 -5.58 -18.80
CA PHE A 112 2.93 -4.23 -19.35
C PHE A 112 4.33 -3.64 -19.10
N ARG A 113 5.02 -3.24 -20.17
CA ARG A 113 6.34 -2.59 -20.11
C ARG A 113 6.20 -1.10 -20.37
N HIS A 114 6.35 -0.31 -19.32
CA HIS A 114 6.26 1.15 -19.38
C HIS A 114 7.50 1.76 -20.04
N THR A 115 7.29 2.79 -20.86
CA THR A 115 8.34 3.62 -21.45
C THR A 115 8.31 4.97 -20.78
N THR A 116 9.36 5.30 -20.03
CA THR A 116 9.46 6.56 -19.29
C THR A 116 9.24 7.77 -20.19
N GLN A 117 8.25 8.59 -19.85
CA GLN A 117 8.08 9.94 -20.39
C GLN A 117 8.11 10.97 -19.27
N THR A 118 8.64 12.15 -19.57
CA THR A 118 8.98 13.17 -18.57
C THR A 118 8.20 14.48 -18.70
N THR A 119 7.19 14.57 -19.57
CA THR A 119 6.49 15.84 -19.80
C THR A 119 4.97 15.69 -19.90
N ASN A 120 4.28 16.53 -19.11
CA ASN A 120 2.82 16.66 -18.95
C ASN A 120 2.13 15.44 -18.34
N VAL A 121 2.09 15.42 -17.00
CA VAL A 121 1.29 14.45 -16.24
C VAL A 121 -0.04 15.07 -15.83
N SER A 122 -1.05 14.23 -15.70
CA SER A 122 -2.41 14.57 -15.27
C SER A 122 -2.66 13.95 -13.90
N PRO A 123 -2.41 14.67 -12.78
CA PRO A 123 -2.58 14.10 -11.45
C PRO A 123 -4.01 13.60 -11.25
N THR A 124 -4.16 12.29 -11.10
CA THR A 124 -5.44 11.61 -10.94
C THR A 124 -5.42 10.75 -9.68
N VAL A 125 -6.56 10.73 -8.98
CA VAL A 125 -6.83 9.78 -7.90
C VAL A 125 -8.02 8.92 -8.30
N TYR A 126 -7.91 7.60 -8.16
CA TYR A 126 -9.00 6.68 -8.44
C TYR A 126 -9.77 6.35 -7.16
N GLY A 127 -11.02 6.82 -7.11
CA GLY A 127 -11.95 6.54 -6.02
C GLY A 127 -12.74 5.26 -6.24
N ARG A 128 -12.86 4.42 -5.22
CA ARG A 128 -13.75 3.26 -5.18
C ARG A 128 -14.45 3.12 -3.85
N VAL A 129 -15.62 2.48 -3.86
CA VAL A 129 -16.36 2.12 -2.64
C VAL A 129 -16.37 0.62 -2.49
N ASP A 130 -16.00 0.15 -1.31
CA ASP A 130 -16.19 -1.24 -0.87
C ASP A 130 -17.11 -1.26 0.35
N TYR A 131 -17.76 -2.40 0.59
CA TYR A 131 -18.60 -2.63 1.76
C TYR A 131 -18.06 -3.82 2.55
N GLY A 132 -18.24 -3.79 3.86
CA GLY A 132 -17.93 -4.93 4.72
C GLY A 132 -18.65 -4.84 6.05
N THR A 133 -18.72 -5.95 6.76
CA THR A 133 -19.31 -6.01 8.09
C THR A 133 -18.23 -6.37 9.09
N LEU A 134 -18.12 -5.58 10.15
CA LEU A 134 -17.31 -5.92 11.31
C LEU A 134 -18.23 -6.56 12.35
N GLU A 135 -17.94 -7.79 12.76
CA GLU A 135 -18.68 -8.48 13.81
C GLU A 135 -17.94 -8.38 15.14
N TYR A 136 -18.65 -7.93 16.19
CA TYR A 136 -18.11 -7.81 17.54
C TYR A 136 -19.19 -8.06 18.58
N LYS A 137 -18.95 -8.98 19.53
CA LYS A 137 -19.91 -9.36 20.59
C LYS A 137 -21.33 -9.65 20.05
N GLN A 138 -21.41 -10.43 18.96
CA GLN A 138 -22.66 -10.79 18.27
C GLN A 138 -23.43 -9.62 17.64
N GLN A 139 -22.86 -8.41 17.63
CA GLN A 139 -23.38 -7.27 16.90
C GLN A 139 -22.66 -7.11 15.58
N GLN A 140 -23.39 -6.63 14.58
CA GLN A 140 -22.89 -6.34 13.25
C GLN A 140 -22.77 -4.84 13.04
N TYR A 141 -21.60 -4.42 12.58
CA TYR A 141 -21.28 -3.04 12.28
C TYR A 141 -21.04 -2.94 10.77
N PRO A 142 -22.05 -2.56 9.97
CA PRO A 142 -21.87 -2.34 8.53
C PRO A 142 -20.95 -1.14 8.30
N LEU A 143 -19.89 -1.35 7.54
CA LEU A 143 -18.86 -0.37 7.22
C LEU A 143 -18.84 -0.09 5.72
N THR A 144 -18.67 1.18 5.37
CA THR A 144 -18.41 1.64 4.01
C THR A 144 -16.96 2.09 3.91
N PHE A 145 -16.23 1.63 2.91
CA PHE A 145 -14.82 1.93 2.73
C PHE A 145 -14.64 2.79 1.47
N LEU A 146 -14.30 4.05 1.65
CA LEU A 146 -13.99 5.00 0.58
C LEU A 146 -12.48 4.93 0.31
N SER A 147 -12.06 4.21 -0.73
CA SER A 147 -10.64 4.07 -1.06
C SER A 147 -10.23 4.99 -2.19
N TYR A 148 -9.04 5.58 -2.04
CA TYR A 148 -8.41 6.52 -2.96
C TYR A 148 -7.03 5.98 -3.31
N ASN A 149 -6.84 5.57 -4.55
CA ASN A 149 -5.56 5.06 -5.05
C ASN A 149 -4.84 6.14 -5.87
N ILE A 150 -3.55 6.33 -5.60
CA ILE A 150 -2.71 7.39 -6.15
C ILE A 150 -1.60 6.73 -6.99
N PRO A 151 -1.62 6.85 -8.33
CA PRO A 151 -0.65 6.21 -9.20
C PRO A 151 0.62 7.04 -9.39
N PHE A 152 1.78 6.40 -9.34
CA PHE A 152 3.07 6.98 -9.67
C PHE A 152 3.71 6.16 -10.80
N THR A 153 4.52 6.82 -11.63
CA THR A 153 5.30 6.13 -12.68
C THR A 153 6.30 5.15 -12.07
N ASN A 154 6.98 5.61 -11.02
CA ASN A 154 8.08 4.91 -10.37
C ASN A 154 7.95 5.07 -8.86
N SER A 155 8.41 4.08 -8.09
CA SER A 155 8.72 4.23 -6.67
C SER A 155 10.14 3.75 -6.36
N GLY A 156 10.87 4.57 -5.62
CA GLY A 156 12.27 4.39 -5.29
C GLY A 156 12.52 3.86 -3.88
N LEU A 157 13.79 3.82 -3.50
CA LEU A 157 14.22 3.49 -2.14
C LEU A 157 13.88 4.63 -1.16
N LEU A 158 13.73 4.27 0.13
CA LEU A 158 13.50 5.21 1.22
C LEU A 158 14.52 6.36 1.19
N LYS A 159 14.02 7.61 1.29
CA LYS A 159 14.86 8.81 1.26
C LYS A 159 15.94 8.81 2.34
N GLY A 160 15.60 8.33 3.53
CA GLY A 160 16.46 8.30 4.71
C GLY A 160 17.43 7.12 4.81
N LEU A 161 17.64 6.34 3.73
CA LEU A 161 18.69 5.30 3.74
C LEU A 161 20.10 5.93 3.84
N PRO A 162 20.99 5.39 4.70
CA PRO A 162 22.41 5.73 4.70
C PRO A 162 23.05 5.66 3.31
N THR A 163 23.96 6.59 3.00
CA THR A 163 24.62 6.70 1.69
C THR A 163 25.28 5.41 1.23
N TRP A 164 25.90 4.66 2.14
CA TRP A 164 26.54 3.39 1.80
C TRP A 164 25.53 2.32 1.38
N GLN A 165 24.34 2.28 2.00
CA GLN A 165 23.27 1.36 1.60
C GLN A 165 22.75 1.74 0.22
N ARG A 166 22.51 3.03 -0.02
CA ARG A 166 22.09 3.53 -1.35
C ARG A 166 23.12 3.23 -2.44
N ALA A 167 24.42 3.34 -2.13
CA ALA A 167 25.47 3.02 -3.09
C ALA A 167 25.49 1.53 -3.44
N LEU A 168 25.37 0.64 -2.44
CA LEU A 168 25.31 -0.80 -2.67
C LEU A 168 24.06 -1.19 -3.46
N MET A 169 22.90 -0.62 -3.13
CA MET A 169 21.66 -0.88 -3.84
C MET A 169 21.74 -0.34 -5.28
N GLY A 170 22.37 0.81 -5.50
CA GLY A 170 22.61 1.40 -6.81
C GLY A 170 23.42 0.53 -7.78
N ILE A 171 24.20 -0.44 -7.28
CA ILE A 171 24.89 -1.44 -8.10
C ILE A 171 23.91 -2.47 -8.65
N ALA A 172 22.86 -2.76 -7.89
CA ALA A 172 21.85 -3.78 -8.19
C ALA A 172 20.64 -3.22 -8.97
N GLY A 173 20.44 -1.89 -9.00
CA GLY A 173 19.32 -1.25 -9.70
C GLY A 173 19.26 0.27 -9.53
N ASP A 174 18.29 0.90 -10.21
CA ASP A 174 18.04 2.34 -10.04
C ASP A 174 17.36 2.61 -8.68
N ASN A 175 17.97 3.48 -7.89
CA ASN A 175 17.45 3.88 -6.58
C ASN A 175 16.15 4.70 -6.66
N ALA A 176 15.84 5.30 -7.80
CA ALA A 176 14.60 6.04 -8.04
C ALA A 176 13.45 5.16 -8.58
N ASP A 177 13.77 3.93 -9.00
CA ASP A 177 12.82 2.94 -9.53
C ASP A 177 13.21 1.56 -9.00
N TRP A 178 12.82 1.35 -7.75
CA TRP A 178 13.18 0.19 -6.95
C TRP A 178 11.99 -0.68 -6.59
N HIS A 179 10.94 -0.10 -6.00
CA HIS A 179 9.81 -0.82 -5.40
C HIS A 179 8.54 -0.67 -6.23
N GLN A 180 8.29 -1.63 -7.12
CA GLN A 180 7.19 -1.50 -8.07
C GLN A 180 5.79 -1.71 -7.45
N LEU A 181 5.68 -2.40 -6.30
CA LEU A 181 4.44 -2.51 -5.51
C LEU A 181 3.93 -1.16 -4.98
N ASP A 182 4.81 -0.18 -4.85
CA ASP A 182 4.49 1.13 -4.29
C ASP A 182 4.18 2.16 -5.41
N HIS A 183 3.88 1.67 -6.62
CA HIS A 183 3.36 2.49 -7.72
C HIS A 183 1.93 2.94 -7.48
N TYR A 184 1.16 2.22 -6.66
CA TYR A 184 -0.24 2.53 -6.37
C TYR A 184 -0.46 2.56 -4.85
N VAL A 185 -0.16 3.69 -4.23
CA VAL A 185 -0.40 3.89 -2.79
C VAL A 185 -1.87 4.25 -2.55
N GLY A 186 -2.36 3.95 -1.35
CA GLY A 186 -3.79 4.03 -1.05
C GLY A 186 -4.11 4.66 0.30
N MET A 187 -5.14 5.50 0.32
CA MET A 187 -5.83 5.91 1.54
C MET A 187 -7.25 5.35 1.53
N THR A 188 -7.75 4.88 2.68
CA THR A 188 -9.15 4.50 2.85
C THR A 188 -9.76 5.26 4.01
N VAL A 189 -10.88 5.96 3.77
CA VAL A 189 -11.74 6.50 4.84
C VAL A 189 -12.85 5.48 5.10
N THR A 190 -12.98 5.06 6.36
CA THR A 190 -14.02 4.12 6.78
C THR A 190 -15.18 4.89 7.39
N LEU A 191 -16.40 4.57 6.94
CA LEU A 191 -17.63 5.11 7.49
C LEU A 191 -18.41 4.03 8.24
N TYR A 192 -19.04 4.43 9.34
CA TYR A 192 -20.13 3.71 10.00
C TYR A 192 -21.36 4.63 9.99
N GLU A 193 -22.49 4.15 9.48
CA GLU A 193 -23.72 4.96 9.32
C GLU A 193 -23.46 6.31 8.57
N ASN A 194 -22.66 6.26 7.50
CA ASN A 194 -22.20 7.42 6.71
C ASN A 194 -21.38 8.47 7.48
N LYS A 195 -20.96 8.18 8.72
CA LYS A 195 -20.06 9.04 9.50
C LYS A 195 -18.64 8.47 9.47
N PRO A 196 -17.62 9.30 9.25
CA PRO A 196 -16.24 8.82 9.19
C PRO A 196 -15.76 8.42 10.59
N VAL A 197 -15.26 7.20 10.73
CA VAL A 197 -14.81 6.63 12.01
C VAL A 197 -13.32 6.32 12.04
N ALA A 198 -12.70 6.12 10.87
CA ALA A 198 -11.28 5.80 10.77
C ALA A 198 -10.70 6.19 9.41
N VAL A 199 -9.38 6.36 9.38
CA VAL A 199 -8.58 6.42 8.16
C VAL A 199 -7.49 5.36 8.19
N MET A 200 -7.25 4.72 7.06
CA MET A 200 -6.20 3.73 6.86
C MET A 200 -5.28 4.21 5.74
N LEU A 201 -3.96 4.25 6.00
CA LEU A 201 -2.94 4.62 5.01
C LEU A 201 -2.10 3.39 4.66
N GLN A 202 -1.83 3.21 3.37
CA GLN A 202 -0.88 2.24 2.87
C GLN A 202 0.55 2.77 3.02
N GLN A 203 1.40 1.91 3.57
CA GLN A 203 2.80 2.16 3.89
C GLN A 203 3.57 0.88 3.57
N HIS A 204 4.23 0.83 2.41
CA HIS A 204 4.89 -0.36 1.88
C HIS A 204 3.90 -1.53 1.80
N ASN A 205 4.33 -2.72 2.23
CA ASN A 205 3.46 -3.90 2.32
C ASN A 205 2.69 -3.99 3.64
N TYR A 206 2.48 -2.86 4.33
CA TYR A 206 1.61 -2.79 5.50
C TYR A 206 0.71 -1.56 5.45
N GLN A 207 -0.19 -1.47 6.41
CA GLN A 207 -1.09 -0.33 6.56
C GLN A 207 -1.16 0.06 8.01
N THR A 208 -1.44 1.34 8.26
CA THR A 208 -1.73 1.84 9.60
C THR A 208 -3.10 2.50 9.62
N THR A 209 -3.86 2.24 10.68
CA THR A 209 -5.19 2.81 10.90
C THR A 209 -5.17 3.77 12.07
N TRP A 210 -5.86 4.89 11.92
CA TRP A 210 -6.15 5.87 12.95
C TRP A 210 -7.66 6.04 13.07
N LEU A 211 -8.16 6.16 14.29
CA LEU A 211 -9.55 6.56 14.53
C LEU A 211 -9.74 8.05 14.27
N LEU A 212 -10.92 8.43 13.81
CA LEU A 212 -11.31 9.82 13.63
C LEU A 212 -12.12 10.26 14.84
N ASP A 213 -11.55 11.11 15.68
CA ASP A 213 -12.16 11.59 16.93
C ASP A 213 -12.19 13.12 16.95
N ASN A 214 -13.38 13.71 17.00
CA ASN A 214 -13.54 15.17 17.09
C ASN A 214 -12.93 15.78 18.36
N ARG A 215 -12.66 14.97 19.38
CA ARG A 215 -12.04 15.36 20.66
C ARG A 215 -10.54 15.09 20.69
N ALA A 216 -10.00 14.35 19.71
CA ALA A 216 -8.57 14.05 19.68
C ALA A 216 -7.77 15.35 19.59
N LYS A 217 -6.81 15.48 20.50
CA LYS A 217 -5.70 16.41 20.34
C LYS A 217 -4.68 15.75 19.41
N THR A 218 -3.97 16.56 18.63
CA THR A 218 -2.95 16.15 17.64
C THR A 218 -1.83 15.22 18.15
N ASN A 219 -1.78 14.90 19.45
CA ASN A 219 -0.75 14.07 20.08
C ASN A 219 -1.22 12.68 20.53
N GLN A 220 -2.47 12.28 20.25
CA GLN A 220 -2.90 10.89 20.48
C GLN A 220 -2.39 9.99 19.35
N LYS A 221 -1.56 9.00 19.67
CA LYS A 221 -0.86 8.17 18.67
C LYS A 221 -1.79 7.31 17.80
N SER A 222 -3.06 7.16 18.17
CA SER A 222 -4.01 6.23 17.55
C SER A 222 -5.29 6.89 17.03
N SER A 223 -5.42 8.19 17.20
CA SER A 223 -6.58 8.96 16.77
C SER A 223 -6.14 10.31 16.23
N ILE A 224 -6.87 10.83 15.25
CA ILE A 224 -6.66 12.15 14.69
C ILE A 224 -7.99 12.91 14.67
N PRO A 225 -7.95 14.25 14.76
CA PRO A 225 -9.16 15.05 14.60
C PRO A 225 -9.72 14.90 13.18
N LEU A 226 -11.05 14.88 13.06
CA LEU A 226 -11.70 15.05 11.76
C LEU A 226 -11.53 16.51 11.31
N PRO A 227 -10.95 16.78 10.12
CA PRO A 227 -10.84 18.13 9.59
C PRO A 227 -12.20 18.80 9.40
N GLN A 228 -12.27 20.12 9.54
CA GLN A 228 -13.52 20.88 9.39
C GLN A 228 -14.16 20.72 8.00
N ASP A 229 -13.35 20.58 6.96
CA ASP A 229 -13.79 20.33 5.59
C ASP A 229 -13.96 18.83 5.27
N SER A 230 -13.80 17.95 6.27
CA SER A 230 -13.86 16.48 6.15
C SER A 230 -12.79 15.85 5.24
N ARG A 231 -11.76 16.60 4.83
CA ARG A 231 -10.71 16.11 3.92
C ARG A 231 -9.44 15.81 4.69
N ILE A 232 -9.11 14.53 4.87
CA ILE A 232 -7.87 14.11 5.54
C ILE A 232 -6.67 14.58 4.71
N SER A 233 -5.74 15.28 5.36
CA SER A 233 -4.47 15.71 4.77
C SER A 233 -3.42 14.62 4.93
N VAL A 234 -2.77 14.27 3.81
CA VAL A 234 -1.71 13.26 3.76
C VAL A 234 -0.50 13.81 3.01
N ASP A 235 0.69 13.44 3.46
CA ASP A 235 1.93 13.69 2.75
C ASP A 235 2.36 12.41 2.01
N VAL A 236 2.93 12.61 0.84
CA VAL A 236 3.57 11.55 0.07
C VAL A 236 5.06 11.53 0.39
N ALA A 237 5.58 10.39 0.81
CA ALA A 237 7.00 10.22 1.11
C ALA A 237 7.86 10.43 -0.13
N MET A 238 8.97 11.15 0.07
CA MET A 238 9.93 11.42 -0.98
C MET A 238 10.52 10.11 -1.50
N GLN A 239 10.45 9.91 -2.82
CA GLN A 239 10.93 8.73 -3.55
C GLN A 239 10.09 7.46 -3.41
N SER A 240 9.71 7.04 -2.21
CA SER A 240 8.95 5.79 -1.98
C SER A 240 7.44 5.92 -2.21
N ASN A 241 6.94 7.15 -2.32
CA ASN A 241 5.53 7.51 -2.56
C ASN A 241 4.54 7.16 -1.43
N GLU A 242 5.00 6.57 -0.33
CA GLU A 242 4.13 6.12 0.76
C GLU A 242 3.34 7.25 1.44
N LEU A 243 2.17 6.91 1.98
CA LEU A 243 1.29 7.90 2.59
C LEU A 243 1.48 8.00 4.10
N TYR A 244 1.63 9.23 4.57
CA TYR A 244 1.69 9.57 5.99
C TYR A 244 0.73 10.71 6.31
N LEU A 245 0.38 10.86 7.59
CA LEU A 245 -0.41 12.00 8.03
C LEU A 245 0.38 13.29 7.80
N HIS A 246 -0.33 14.34 7.37
CA HIS A 246 0.28 15.60 6.96
C HIS A 246 1.05 16.30 8.08
N SER A 247 2.22 16.84 7.72
CA SER A 247 3.02 17.76 8.52
C SER A 247 3.60 18.86 7.63
N THR A 248 3.58 20.10 8.11
CA THR A 248 4.28 21.21 7.44
C THR A 248 5.79 21.11 7.59
N GLU A 249 6.26 20.38 8.60
CA GLU A 249 7.69 20.15 8.85
C GLU A 249 8.21 18.94 8.06
N LEU A 250 9.53 18.89 7.88
CA LEU A 250 10.22 17.69 7.41
C LEU A 250 10.16 16.60 8.50
N VAL A 251 9.55 15.46 8.20
CA VAL A 251 9.34 14.37 9.16
C VAL A 251 9.98 13.07 8.66
N GLU A 252 10.68 12.38 9.57
CA GLU A 252 11.16 11.01 9.37
C GLU A 252 10.17 10.01 9.95
N HIS A 253 9.77 9.03 9.14
CA HIS A 253 8.86 7.96 9.51
C HIS A 253 9.59 6.62 9.51
N PRO A 254 9.60 5.86 10.62
CA PRO A 254 10.21 4.54 10.63
C PRO A 254 9.55 3.65 9.58
N SER A 255 10.37 3.01 8.74
CA SER A 255 9.87 2.28 7.58
C SER A 255 10.54 0.92 7.39
N VAL A 256 9.72 -0.07 7.06
CA VAL A 256 10.06 -1.49 6.97
C VAL A 256 9.24 -2.13 5.84
N SER A 257 9.77 -3.16 5.17
CA SER A 257 9.03 -3.79 4.07
C SER A 257 7.74 -4.48 4.55
N PHE A 258 7.72 -5.10 5.73
CA PHE A 258 6.55 -5.74 6.34
C PHE A 258 6.52 -5.46 7.83
N ALA A 259 5.34 -5.21 8.40
CA ALA A 259 5.19 -5.12 9.85
C ALA A 259 5.28 -6.52 10.48
N GLY A 260 6.29 -6.76 11.33
CA GLY A 260 6.54 -8.06 11.94
C GLY A 260 7.14 -7.94 13.34
N LYS A 261 7.17 -9.05 14.08
CA LYS A 261 7.65 -9.09 15.47
C LYS A 261 9.06 -8.51 15.63
N ASP A 262 9.93 -8.73 14.65
CA ASP A 262 11.34 -8.38 14.73
C ASP A 262 11.61 -6.89 14.46
N ASN A 263 10.73 -6.22 13.73
CA ASN A 263 10.91 -4.83 13.33
C ASN A 263 9.88 -3.85 13.93
N LEU A 264 8.87 -4.37 14.64
CA LEU A 264 7.80 -3.57 15.25
C LEU A 264 8.29 -2.54 16.27
N ALA A 265 9.41 -2.82 16.95
CA ALA A 265 10.01 -1.85 17.86
C ALA A 265 10.40 -0.58 17.10
N PHE A 266 11.15 -0.74 16.02
CA PHE A 266 11.53 0.36 15.14
C PHE A 266 10.32 1.05 14.53
N LEU A 267 9.35 0.29 14.01
CA LEU A 267 8.15 0.87 13.41
C LEU A 267 7.37 1.78 14.39
N LYS A 268 7.32 1.44 15.68
CA LYS A 268 6.54 2.20 16.68
C LYS A 268 7.33 3.30 17.39
N THR A 269 8.65 3.18 17.50
CA THR A 269 9.46 4.09 18.32
C THR A 269 10.59 4.78 17.58
N GLY A 270 10.96 4.32 16.38
CA GLY A 270 12.16 4.76 15.69
C GLY A 270 13.46 4.19 16.25
N GLU A 271 13.40 3.37 17.30
CA GLU A 271 14.56 2.78 17.96
C GLU A 271 14.80 1.32 17.51
N ASN A 272 15.98 0.77 17.80
CA ASN A 272 16.32 -0.62 17.46
C ASN A 272 16.18 -0.93 15.96
N LYS A 273 16.60 0.01 15.10
CA LYS A 273 16.47 -0.08 13.65
C LYS A 273 17.12 -1.36 13.09
N PRO A 274 16.33 -2.26 12.46
CA PRO A 274 16.88 -3.41 11.75
C PRO A 274 17.82 -2.98 10.62
N MET A 275 18.71 -3.89 10.21
CA MET A 275 19.69 -3.61 9.14
C MET A 275 19.03 -3.21 7.81
N MET A 276 17.91 -3.88 7.47
CA MET A 276 17.15 -3.66 6.23
C MET A 276 15.94 -2.72 6.42
N ALA A 277 16.00 -1.83 7.41
CA ALA A 277 14.99 -0.83 7.68
C ALA A 277 15.58 0.59 7.53
N GLY A 278 14.72 1.55 7.26
CA GLY A 278 15.12 2.94 7.05
C GLY A 278 14.03 3.92 7.42
N TRP A 279 14.15 5.13 6.90
CA TRP A 279 13.21 6.20 7.17
C TRP A 279 12.61 6.69 5.86
N ASP A 280 11.29 6.68 5.79
CA ASP A 280 10.58 7.51 4.82
C ASP A 280 10.65 8.95 5.29
N ILE A 281 10.76 9.88 4.35
CA ILE A 281 10.86 11.31 4.64
C ILE A 281 9.72 12.00 3.93
N THR A 282 8.91 12.77 4.66
CA THR A 282 7.84 13.60 4.10
C THR A 282 8.09 15.07 4.40
N HIS A 283 7.57 15.94 3.56
CA HIS A 283 7.54 17.38 3.80
C HIS A 283 6.32 17.96 3.07
N GLY A 284 5.25 18.26 3.79
CA GLY A 284 3.97 18.69 3.23
C GLY A 284 3.96 20.13 2.72
N GLN A 285 4.80 20.45 1.73
CA GLN A 285 5.02 21.83 1.27
C GLN A 285 3.97 22.30 0.27
N GLN A 286 3.53 21.43 -0.63
CA GLN A 286 2.67 21.80 -1.75
C GLN A 286 1.47 20.87 -1.83
N GLU A 287 0.26 21.40 -1.69
CA GLU A 287 -0.96 20.66 -2.01
C GLU A 287 -1.05 20.46 -3.52
N GLN A 288 -1.20 19.20 -3.95
CA GLN A 288 -1.36 18.82 -5.34
C GLN A 288 -2.85 18.72 -5.65
N GLU A 289 -3.36 19.63 -6.48
CA GLU A 289 -4.69 19.47 -7.08
C GLU A 289 -4.71 18.27 -8.03
N TYR A 290 -5.86 17.60 -8.08
CA TYR A 290 -6.05 16.38 -8.87
C TYR A 290 -7.48 16.18 -9.35
N THR A 291 -7.61 15.35 -10.38
CA THR A 291 -8.90 14.83 -10.85
C THR A 291 -9.26 13.56 -10.08
N LEU A 292 -10.47 13.53 -9.50
CA LEU A 292 -11.02 12.30 -8.93
C LEU A 292 -11.75 11.53 -10.04
N LYS A 293 -11.18 10.40 -10.46
CA LYS A 293 -11.80 9.46 -11.41
C LYS A 293 -12.35 8.24 -10.67
N PHE A 294 -13.25 7.51 -11.32
CA PHE A 294 -13.85 6.30 -10.78
C PHE A 294 -13.65 5.16 -11.77
N LEU A 295 -13.25 4.00 -11.27
CA LEU A 295 -13.09 2.78 -12.05
C LEU A 295 -13.95 1.67 -11.44
N PRO A 296 -14.47 0.74 -12.25
CA PRO A 296 -15.10 -0.47 -11.73
C PRO A 296 -14.12 -1.25 -10.86
N THR A 297 -14.60 -1.96 -9.84
CA THR A 297 -13.70 -2.76 -8.99
C THR A 297 -13.10 -3.95 -9.74
N ALA A 298 -13.72 -4.38 -10.83
CA ALA A 298 -13.22 -5.40 -11.75
C ALA A 298 -12.16 -4.89 -12.74
N ASP A 299 -11.87 -3.60 -12.76
CA ASP A 299 -10.93 -3.03 -13.71
C ASP A 299 -9.49 -3.55 -13.52
N ALA A 300 -8.72 -3.61 -14.62
CA ALA A 300 -7.34 -4.05 -14.63
C ALA A 300 -6.46 -3.26 -13.65
N PHE A 301 -6.70 -1.97 -13.44
CA PHE A 301 -5.98 -1.20 -12.42
C PHE A 301 -6.01 -1.87 -11.04
N TYR A 302 -7.14 -2.50 -10.68
CA TYR A 302 -7.28 -3.19 -9.39
C TYR A 302 -6.92 -4.68 -9.46
N THR A 303 -7.28 -5.37 -10.54
CA THR A 303 -7.36 -6.84 -10.56
C THR A 303 -6.39 -7.53 -11.52
N PHE A 304 -5.49 -6.79 -12.18
CA PHE A 304 -4.51 -7.39 -13.08
C PHE A 304 -3.62 -8.41 -12.35
N LYS A 305 -3.64 -9.66 -12.81
CA LYS A 305 -2.88 -10.78 -12.23
C LYS A 305 -1.43 -10.83 -12.68
N GLY A 306 -1.15 -10.35 -13.88
CA GLY A 306 0.21 -10.27 -14.41
C GLY A 306 1.04 -9.15 -13.79
N ARG A 307 1.97 -8.60 -14.56
CA ARG A 307 2.80 -7.45 -14.15
C ARG A 307 2.36 -6.17 -14.85
N LEU A 308 2.07 -5.11 -14.08
CA LEU A 308 1.87 -3.74 -14.56
C LEU A 308 3.20 -2.96 -14.50
N GLY A 309 4.26 -3.57 -15.03
CA GLY A 309 5.63 -3.08 -15.02
C GLY A 309 6.58 -4.17 -15.54
N GLU A 310 7.83 -3.81 -15.77
CA GLU A 310 8.83 -4.76 -16.31
C GLU A 310 9.18 -5.89 -15.34
N LYS A 311 9.45 -7.09 -15.87
CA LYS A 311 10.12 -8.16 -15.12
C LYS A 311 11.60 -7.80 -14.90
N ARG A 312 12.10 -7.98 -13.68
CA ARG A 312 13.50 -7.66 -13.31
C ARG A 312 14.21 -8.86 -12.72
N SER A 313 15.55 -8.82 -12.73
CA SER A 313 16.40 -9.92 -12.29
C SER A 313 16.42 -10.13 -10.77
N LEU A 314 15.91 -9.17 -9.99
CA LEU A 314 15.90 -9.23 -8.53
C LEU A 314 14.45 -9.35 -8.01
N PRO A 315 14.16 -10.37 -7.18
CA PRO A 315 12.85 -10.54 -6.57
C PRO A 315 12.38 -9.28 -5.84
N GLY A 316 11.08 -8.96 -5.96
CA GLY A 316 10.47 -7.79 -5.34
C GLY A 316 10.68 -6.47 -6.10
N ARG A 317 11.33 -6.50 -7.26
CA ARG A 317 11.46 -5.35 -8.17
C ARG A 317 10.61 -5.47 -9.45
N ASP A 318 9.92 -6.59 -9.62
CA ASP A 318 8.98 -6.85 -10.73
C ASP A 318 7.76 -5.93 -10.68
N GLY A 319 7.16 -5.69 -11.85
CA GLY A 319 5.91 -4.92 -12.00
C GLY A 319 4.84 -5.35 -11.02
N PRO A 320 4.12 -4.40 -10.38
CA PRO A 320 3.10 -4.78 -9.45
C PRO A 320 1.96 -5.50 -10.19
N PRO A 321 1.27 -6.45 -9.55
CA PRO A 321 -0.08 -6.76 -9.97
C PRO A 321 -1.01 -5.55 -9.72
N GLY A 322 -2.29 -5.70 -10.02
CA GLY A 322 -3.29 -4.66 -9.75
C GLY A 322 -3.33 -4.22 -8.27
N ALA A 323 -3.81 -3.00 -8.03
CA ALA A 323 -3.80 -2.34 -6.72
C ALA A 323 -4.63 -3.04 -5.62
N GLN A 324 -5.34 -4.13 -5.92
CA GLN A 324 -6.02 -4.96 -4.91
C GLN A 324 -5.10 -5.95 -4.20
N TYR A 325 -3.98 -6.33 -4.83
CA TYR A 325 -3.02 -7.32 -4.31
C TYR A 325 -1.99 -6.65 -3.39
N VAL A 326 -2.45 -6.16 -2.23
CA VAL A 326 -1.65 -5.34 -1.30
C VAL A 326 -1.54 -5.93 0.10
N THR A 327 -2.02 -7.14 0.30
CA THR A 327 -1.97 -7.86 1.59
C THR A 327 -2.16 -9.36 1.37
N LEU A 328 -1.98 -10.18 2.40
CA LEU A 328 -2.27 -11.61 2.34
C LEU A 328 -3.76 -11.89 2.08
N PRO A 329 -4.10 -12.99 1.38
CA PRO A 329 -5.48 -13.35 1.04
C PRO A 329 -6.47 -13.34 2.23
N ASP A 330 -6.08 -13.91 3.37
CA ASP A 330 -6.92 -13.96 4.58
C ASP A 330 -7.23 -12.57 5.15
N LEU A 331 -6.38 -11.58 4.86
CA LEU A 331 -6.58 -10.18 5.24
C LEU A 331 -7.19 -9.36 4.12
N MET A 332 -7.61 -9.92 2.98
CA MET A 332 -8.27 -9.12 1.94
C MET A 332 -9.58 -8.44 2.38
N PRO A 333 -10.45 -9.06 3.23
CA PRO A 333 -11.62 -8.37 3.71
C PRO A 333 -11.26 -7.03 4.38
N ARG A 334 -11.84 -5.94 3.89
CA ARG A 334 -11.48 -4.57 4.32
C ARG A 334 -11.62 -4.36 5.83
N ALA A 335 -12.64 -4.94 6.45
CA ALA A 335 -12.84 -4.89 7.90
C ALA A 335 -11.68 -5.55 8.67
N LEU A 336 -11.07 -6.62 8.15
CA LEU A 336 -9.92 -7.26 8.78
C LEU A 336 -8.66 -6.41 8.64
N ARG A 337 -8.44 -5.79 7.47
CA ARG A 337 -7.33 -4.83 7.25
C ARG A 337 -7.41 -3.67 8.21
N LEU A 338 -8.60 -3.08 8.33
CA LEU A 338 -8.88 -1.96 9.20
C LEU A 338 -8.46 -2.26 10.65
N VAL A 339 -8.91 -3.38 11.21
CA VAL A 339 -8.63 -3.70 12.62
C VAL A 339 -7.19 -4.15 12.84
N THR A 340 -6.61 -4.95 11.94
CA THR A 340 -5.22 -5.47 12.08
C THR A 340 -4.14 -4.40 11.84
N SER A 341 -4.52 -3.30 11.20
CA SER A 341 -3.66 -2.12 11.04
C SER A 341 -3.81 -1.09 12.18
N TYR A 342 -4.76 -1.29 13.10
CA TYR A 342 -4.96 -0.46 14.28
C TYR A 342 -4.10 -0.98 15.45
N ARG A 343 -2.87 -0.46 15.57
CA ARG A 343 -1.83 -0.98 16.48
C ARG A 343 -1.55 -0.06 17.67
N VAL A 344 -2.48 0.01 18.60
CA VAL A 344 -2.47 0.98 19.70
C VAL A 344 -1.71 0.56 20.95
N GLY A 345 -1.43 -0.73 21.11
CA GLY A 345 -0.71 -1.25 22.26
C GLY A 345 0.76 -0.82 22.29
N THR A 346 1.42 -1.15 23.38
CA THR A 346 2.87 -1.08 23.53
C THR A 346 3.58 -2.01 22.54
N VAL A 347 4.90 -1.82 22.33
CA VAL A 347 5.71 -2.72 21.49
C VAL A 347 5.54 -4.18 21.92
N THR A 348 5.55 -4.46 23.22
CA THR A 348 5.41 -5.83 23.76
C THR A 348 4.05 -6.43 23.44
N GLU A 349 2.97 -5.69 23.65
CA GLU A 349 1.61 -6.15 23.37
C GLU A 349 1.39 -6.41 21.88
N GLU A 350 1.83 -5.48 21.03
CA GLU A 350 1.69 -5.62 19.58
C GLU A 350 2.54 -6.80 19.04
N LYS A 351 3.74 -7.02 19.59
CA LYS A 351 4.54 -8.22 19.24
C LYS A 351 3.80 -9.51 19.60
N ALA A 352 3.11 -9.54 20.74
CA ALA A 352 2.33 -10.70 21.16
C ALA A 352 1.11 -10.92 20.26
N LYS A 353 0.40 -9.85 19.85
CA LYS A 353 -0.73 -9.94 18.91
C LYS A 353 -0.28 -10.43 17.53
N ILE A 354 0.79 -9.86 16.96
CA ILE A 354 1.37 -10.30 15.68
C ILE A 354 1.78 -11.78 15.75
N ALA A 355 2.44 -12.21 16.82
CA ALA A 355 2.85 -13.60 16.99
C ALA A 355 1.65 -14.57 17.01
N LYS A 356 0.55 -14.18 17.66
CA LYS A 356 -0.69 -14.97 17.67
C LYS A 356 -1.39 -15.01 16.32
N MET A 357 -1.31 -13.93 15.53
CA MET A 357 -1.95 -13.81 14.23
C MET A 357 -1.26 -14.65 13.15
N PHE A 358 0.07 -14.79 13.21
CA PHE A 358 0.89 -15.47 12.19
C PHE A 358 1.50 -16.80 12.68
N ASP A 359 0.75 -17.59 13.45
CA ASP A 359 1.18 -18.80 14.19
C ASP A 359 2.04 -19.82 13.38
N GLY A 360 3.33 -19.52 13.20
CA GLY A 360 4.37 -20.39 12.65
C GLY A 360 4.32 -20.67 11.14
N GLU A 361 3.15 -20.75 10.53
CA GLU A 361 2.98 -21.00 9.10
C GLU A 361 3.05 -19.68 8.32
N LYS A 362 4.07 -19.55 7.46
CA LYS A 362 4.17 -18.42 6.53
C LYS A 362 2.89 -18.38 5.68
N TYR A 363 2.24 -17.22 5.64
CA TYR A 363 1.09 -16.91 4.78
C TYR A 363 -0.30 -17.40 5.23
N LYS A 364 -0.47 -17.86 6.47
CA LYS A 364 -1.81 -18.06 7.06
C LYS A 364 -2.08 -17.11 8.21
N VAL A 365 -3.33 -16.67 8.31
CA VAL A 365 -3.80 -15.83 9.42
C VAL A 365 -4.63 -16.65 10.38
N ASN A 366 -4.19 -16.70 11.64
CA ASN A 366 -5.00 -17.22 12.72
C ASN A 366 -6.04 -16.17 13.14
N MET A 367 -7.31 -16.43 12.81
CA MET A 367 -8.43 -15.54 13.12
C MET A 367 -8.62 -15.30 14.62
N GLN A 368 -8.22 -16.22 15.50
CA GLN A 368 -8.23 -15.97 16.96
C GLN A 368 -7.25 -14.85 17.35
N GLY A 369 -6.12 -14.73 16.64
CA GLY A 369 -5.18 -13.62 16.79
C GLY A 369 -5.77 -12.29 16.34
N VAL A 370 -6.68 -12.31 15.35
CA VAL A 370 -7.37 -11.11 14.84
C VAL A 370 -8.43 -10.60 15.82
N GLU A 371 -9.04 -11.46 16.64
CA GLU A 371 -10.06 -11.03 17.63
C GLU A 371 -9.55 -9.96 18.59
N ARG A 372 -8.27 -10.01 18.97
CA ARG A 372 -7.72 -8.98 19.86
C ARG A 372 -7.65 -7.61 19.18
N TYR A 373 -7.26 -7.58 17.91
CA TYR A 373 -7.27 -6.35 17.11
C TYR A 373 -8.69 -5.80 16.93
N LYS A 374 -9.66 -6.68 16.67
CA LYS A 374 -11.08 -6.30 16.63
C LYS A 374 -11.53 -5.69 17.96
N GLN A 375 -11.17 -6.30 19.08
CA GLN A 375 -11.48 -5.77 20.40
C GLN A 375 -10.92 -4.36 20.59
N ASP A 376 -9.62 -4.17 20.37
CA ASP A 376 -8.99 -2.85 20.60
C ASP A 376 -9.58 -1.78 19.68
N PHE A 377 -9.85 -2.11 18.40
CA PHE A 377 -10.50 -1.19 17.47
C PHE A 377 -11.91 -0.82 17.92
N MET A 378 -12.73 -1.80 18.31
CA MET A 378 -14.11 -1.57 18.73
C MET A 378 -14.19 -0.79 20.05
N GLU A 379 -13.31 -1.07 21.01
CA GLU A 379 -13.23 -0.29 22.25
C GLU A 379 -12.84 1.16 21.96
N GLY A 380 -11.91 1.39 21.03
CA GLY A 380 -11.56 2.74 20.59
C GLY A 380 -12.70 3.44 19.86
N MET A 381 -13.34 2.77 18.89
CA MET A 381 -14.41 3.33 18.07
C MET A 381 -15.68 3.65 18.88
N LEU A 382 -16.09 2.74 19.77
CA LEU A 382 -17.26 2.96 20.64
C LEU A 382 -16.96 3.96 21.77
N GLY A 383 -15.69 4.16 22.10
CA GLY A 383 -15.26 5.20 23.04
C GLY A 383 -15.33 6.62 22.46
N LEU A 384 -15.69 6.79 21.18
CA LEU A 384 -15.75 8.10 20.50
C LEU A 384 -16.99 8.95 20.89
N ASP A 385 -17.96 8.38 21.61
CA ASP A 385 -19.17 9.07 22.10
C ASP A 385 -18.88 10.16 23.15
#